data_AF-A0AAU6VMU5-F1
#
_entry.id   AF-A0AAU6VMU5-F1
#
_cell.length_a   1.000
_cell.length_b   1.000
_cell.length_c   1.000
_cell.angle_alpha   90.00
_cell.angle_beta   90.00
_cell.angle_gamma   90.00
#
_symmetry.space_group_name_H-M   'P 1'
#
loop_
_entity.id
_entity.type
_entity.pdbx_description
1 polymer ?
#
loop_
_entity_poly.entity_id
_entity_poly.type
_entity_poly.pdbx_seq_one_letter_code
_entity_poly.pdbx_strand_id
1 'polypeptide(L)' 'MNTCVIQYNGYLMLAPQGFDCTYVILTPSELEHLQYSSMGSLTIDQQLFVDVTGYMLFAFVSGHILGRILKTLGRG' A
#
# COMPACT_ATOMS: atom_id res chain seq x y z
N MET A 1 -24.46 7.72 1.29
CA MET A 1 -25.14 8.05 0.00
C MET A 1 -24.49 9.33 -0.48
N ASN A 2 -23.57 9.21 -1.43
CA ASN A 2 -22.69 10.32 -1.80
C ASN A 2 -23.45 11.26 -2.72
N THR A 3 -23.72 12.46 -2.23
CA THR A 3 -24.51 13.44 -2.97
C THR A 3 -23.57 14.39 -3.72
N CYS A 4 -23.70 14.39 -5.04
CA CYS A 4 -22.94 15.27 -5.90
C CYS A 4 -23.46 16.71 -5.82
N VAL A 5 -22.57 17.67 -5.60
CA VAL A 5 -22.89 19.10 -5.54
C VAL A 5 -21.96 19.92 -6.43
N ILE A 6 -22.49 21.03 -6.93
CA ILE A 6 -21.76 22.03 -7.71
C ILE A 6 -21.90 23.39 -7.03
N GLN A 7 -20.89 24.24 -7.21
CA GLN A 7 -20.96 25.65 -6.80
C GLN A 7 -21.62 26.45 -7.92
N TYR A 8 -22.69 27.19 -7.61
CA TYR A 8 -23.36 28.07 -8.54
C TYR A 8 -23.72 29.39 -7.87
N ASN A 9 -23.22 30.50 -8.42
CA ASN A 9 -23.43 31.85 -7.88
C ASN A 9 -23.12 31.98 -6.37
N GLY A 10 -22.09 31.29 -5.89
CA GLY A 10 -21.65 31.34 -4.49
C GLY A 10 -22.39 30.42 -3.52
N TYR A 11 -23.38 29.65 -3.99
CA TYR A 11 -24.09 28.65 -3.19
C TYR A 11 -23.78 27.23 -3.66
N LEU A 12 -23.90 26.25 -2.76
CA LEU A 12 -23.82 24.83 -3.09
C LEU A 12 -25.22 24.32 -3.45
N MET A 13 -25.32 23.66 -4.60
CA MET A 13 -26.55 23.01 -5.03
C MET A 13 -26.28 21.60 -5.55
N LEU A 14 -27.31 20.75 -5.53
CA LEU A 14 -27.25 19.41 -6.11
C LEU A 14 -26.91 19.52 -7.60
N ALA A 15 -25.99 18.69 -8.07
CA ALA A 15 -25.63 18.66 -9.48
C ALA A 15 -26.85 18.21 -10.32
N PRO A 16 -27.31 19.03 -11.30
CA PRO A 16 -28.34 18.62 -12.24
C PRO A 16 -27.83 17.50 -13.15
N GLN A 17 -28.75 16.76 -13.79
CA GLN A 17 -28.35 15.73 -14.74
C GLN A 17 -27.61 16.34 -15.94
N GLY A 18 -26.42 15.81 -16.25
CA GLY A 18 -25.57 16.28 -17.35
C GLY A 18 -24.43 17.23 -16.96
N PHE A 19 -24.23 17.51 -15.68
CA PHE A 19 -23.08 18.27 -15.17
C PHE A 19 -22.03 17.35 -14.55
N ASP A 20 -20.76 17.63 -14.82
CA ASP A 20 -19.65 16.93 -14.18
C ASP A 20 -19.56 17.28 -12.68
N CYS A 21 -19.48 16.24 -11.86
CA CYS A 21 -19.48 16.38 -10.42
C CYS A 21 -18.19 17.03 -9.93
N THR A 22 -18.27 18.28 -9.44
CA THR A 22 -17.08 18.99 -8.94
C THR A 22 -16.79 18.69 -7.46
N TYR A 23 -17.84 18.51 -6.65
CA TYR A 23 -17.71 18.27 -5.22
C TYR A 23 -18.67 17.18 -4.77
N VAL A 24 -18.24 16.36 -3.81
CA VAL A 24 -19.07 15.34 -3.17
C VAL A 24 -19.17 15.67 -1.69
N ILE A 25 -20.38 15.75 -1.17
CA ILE A 25 -20.59 15.89 0.26
C ILE A 25 -20.48 14.51 0.90
N LEU A 26 -19.59 14.41 1.88
CA LEU A 26 -19.39 13.22 2.69
C LEU A 26 -19.97 13.45 4.08
N THR A 27 -20.59 12.41 4.63
CA THR A 27 -20.90 12.37 6.06
C THR A 27 -19.61 12.24 6.88
N PRO A 28 -19.62 12.62 8.17
CA PRO A 28 -18.44 12.46 9.04
C PRO A 28 -17.89 11.04 9.05
N SER A 29 -18.76 10.02 9.07
CA SER A 29 -18.36 8.62 9.04
C SER A 29 -17.76 8.18 7.71
N GLU A 30 -18.25 8.69 6.57
CA GLU A 30 -17.65 8.45 5.25
C GLU A 30 -16.27 9.11 5.14
N LEU A 31 -16.09 10.30 5.73
CA LEU A 31 -14.80 10.98 5.81
C LEU A 31 -13.80 10.21 6.68
N GLU A 32 -14.20 9.73 7.85
CA GLU A 32 -13.37 8.88 8.71
C GLU A 32 -12.92 7.63 7.94
N HIS A 33 -13.84 6.97 7.23
CA HIS A 33 -13.52 5.77 6.46
C HIS A 33 -12.49 6.04 5.36
N LEU A 34 -12.57 7.17 4.66
CA LEU A 34 -11.58 7.58 3.65
C LEU A 34 -10.23 7.97 4.27
N GLN A 35 -10.22 8.60 5.45
CA GLN A 35 -8.99 8.89 6.18
C GLN A 35 -8.28 7.60 6.61
N TYR A 36 -9.02 6.64 7.16
CA TYR A 36 -8.47 5.33 7.55
C TYR A 36 -8.07 4.47 6.34
N SER A 37 -8.77 4.58 5.21
CA SER A 37 -8.47 3.79 4.01
C SER A 37 -7.31 4.38 3.18
N SER A 38 -7.13 5.71 3.18
CA SER A 38 -6.09 6.39 2.38
C SER A 38 -4.76 6.56 3.11
N MET A 39 -4.72 6.45 4.44
CA MET A 39 -3.48 6.24 5.19
C MET A 39 -3.04 4.78 5.01
N GLY A 40 -2.55 4.49 3.80
CA GLY A 40 -2.20 3.19 3.28
C GLY A 40 -1.78 2.19 4.35
N SER A 41 -2.68 1.24 4.63
CA SER A 41 -2.29 -0.03 5.21
C SER A 41 -1.28 -0.66 4.26
N LEU A 42 0.01 -0.51 4.58
CA LEU A 42 1.06 -1.31 3.97
C LEU A 42 0.89 -2.72 4.54
N THR A 43 -0.08 -3.46 4.00
CA THR A 43 -0.36 -4.83 4.41
C THR A 43 0.77 -5.68 3.85
N ILE A 44 1.86 -5.78 4.62
CA ILE A 44 2.96 -6.68 4.29
C ILE A 44 2.38 -8.09 4.31
N ASP A 45 2.32 -8.71 3.14
CA ASP A 45 1.96 -10.11 3.02
C ASP A 45 2.99 -10.93 3.81
N GLN A 46 2.54 -11.55 4.90
CA GLN A 46 3.43 -12.26 5.81
C GLN A 46 4.14 -13.41 5.11
N GLN A 47 3.49 -14.05 4.14
CA GLN A 47 4.06 -15.17 3.40
C GLN A 47 5.20 -14.67 2.50
N LEU A 48 4.99 -13.59 1.76
CA LEU A 48 6.02 -12.94 0.95
C LEU A 48 7.22 -12.48 1.81
N PHE A 49 6.95 -11.90 2.98
CA PHE A 49 8.02 -11.48 3.89
C PHE A 49 8.85 -12.67 4.39
N VAL A 50 8.19 -13.76 4.80
CA VAL A 50 8.87 -14.97 5.28
C VAL A 50 9.65 -15.64 4.16
N ASP A 51 9.10 -15.72 2.94
CA ASP A 51 9.79 -16.33 1.81
C ASP A 51 11.04 -15.54 1.43
N VAL A 52 10.91 -14.22 1.25
CA VAL A 52 12.05 -13.36 0.86
C VAL A 52 13.15 -13.39 1.92
N THR A 53 12.78 -13.23 3.20
CA THR A 53 13.78 -13.28 4.29
C THR A 53 14.38 -14.69 4.45
N GLY A 54 13.58 -15.73 4.29
CA GLY A 54 14.02 -17.13 4.33
C GLY A 54 15.03 -17.45 3.24
N TYR A 55 14.74 -17.11 1.99
CA TYR A 55 15.67 -17.29 0.87
C TYR A 55 16.93 -16.44 1.03
N MET A 56 16.81 -15.21 1.53
CA MET A 56 17.96 -14.34 1.77
C MET A 56 18.89 -14.92 2.85
N LEU A 57 18.35 -15.41 3.95
CA LEU A 57 19.12 -16.06 5.02
C LEU A 57 19.76 -17.36 4.52
N PHE A 58 19.02 -18.16 3.76
CA PHE A 58 19.55 -19.39 3.17
C PHE A 58 20.69 -19.11 2.19
N ALA A 59 20.54 -18.13 1.31
CA ALA A 59 21.59 -17.69 0.38
C ALA A 59 22.83 -17.18 1.14
N PHE A 60 22.63 -16.41 2.21
CA PHE A 60 23.71 -15.92 3.05
C PHE A 60 24.48 -17.06 3.73
N VAL A 61 23.77 -18.00 4.37
CA VAL A 61 24.38 -19.12 5.09
C VAL A 61 25.07 -20.08 4.12
N SER A 62 24.44 -20.42 3.00
CA SER A 62 25.03 -21.29 1.98
C SER A 62 26.28 -20.67 1.36
N GLY A 63 26.25 -19.38 1.01
CA GLY A 63 27.44 -18.65 0.54
C GLY A 63 28.56 -18.61 1.58
N HIS A 64 28.23 -18.43 2.87
CA HIS A 64 29.21 -18.44 3.95
C HIS A 64 29.90 -19.81 4.11
N ILE A 65 29.12 -20.88 4.10
CA ILE A 65 29.62 -22.26 4.23
C ILE A 65 30.47 -22.64 3.01
N LEU A 66 29.98 -22.36 1.80
CA LEU A 66 30.74 -22.61 0.56
C LEU A 66 32.07 -21.85 0.56
N GLY A 67 32.08 -20.59 1.00
CA GLY A 67 33.31 -19.81 1.15
C GLY A 67 34.30 -20.43 2.13
N ARG A 68 33.83 -21.04 3.22
CA ARG A 68 34.68 -21.76 4.19
C ARG A 68 35.27 -23.03 3.58
N ILE A 69 34.46 -23.83 2.88
CA ILE A 69 34.88 -25.08 2.23
C ILE A 69 35.95 -24.79 1.16
N LEU A 70 35.70 -23.82 0.28
CA LEU A 70 36.67 -23.42 -0.75
C LEU A 70 37.97 -22.91 -0.13
N LYS A 71 37.90 -22.13 0.96
CA LYS A 71 39.07 -21.64 1.69
C LYS A 71 39.88 -22.77 2.34
N THR A 72 39.25 -23.84 2.81
CA THR A 72 39.95 -25.00 3.38
C THR A 72 40.60 -25.87 2.32
N LEU A 73 39.96 -26.02 1.15
CA LEU A 73 40.49 -26.81 0.03
C LEU A 73 41.66 -26.10 -0.67
N GLY A 74 41.66 -24.77 -0.74
CA GLY A 74 42.75 -23.97 -1.31
C GLY A 74 43.99 -23.79 -0.43
N ARG A 75 44.09 -24.49 0.72
CA ARG A 75 45.27 -24.47 1.61
C ARG A 75 46.10 -25.76 1.55
N GLY A 76 45.93 -26.55 0.48
CA GLY A 76 46.85 -27.62 0.07
C GLY A 76 48.00 -27.07 -0.77
#